data_AF-A0A2U8E2F4-F1
#
_entry.id   AF-A0A2U8E2F4-F1
#
_cell.length_a   1.000
_cell.length_b   1.000
_cell.length_c   1.000
_cell.angle_alpha   90.00
_cell.angle_beta   90.00
_cell.angle_gamma   90.00
#
_symmetry.space_group_name_H-M   'P 1'
#
loop_
_entity.id
_entity.type
_entity.pdbx_description
1 polymer ?
#
loop_
_entity_poly.entity_id
_entity_poly.type
_entity_poly.pdbx_seq_one_letter_code
_entity_poly.pdbx_strand_id
1 'polypeptide(L)'
;MKRRAQIRNAVFVVFAVIAIAVASVWTKRALHAGLAHNAARKDLEAKNLALIEQIRQIGVVRTATALGADPAQSDEVRNAREERRRKLRESAQSRVKALNERLENDRVFAINYYAEKRADVDINYGPFLHSIRVTAAQRDAIAEALFARDMRIDLLMDRVRVGEVVPDGAASREARETANNELRESVAAIAGEDTAQAFDRYERARPAWNSVNLLATELALTTSPLSLEQAANLASAIAEGSEPYRNGDKMLAHKIDWESVDAKARAFLDDTQFEYFSKAQTMVPGGVARQQDEFTQAIDSLREKVKSE
;
A
#
# COMPACT_ATOMS: atom_id res chain seq x y z
N MET A 1 -29.02 59.81 11.89
CA MET A 1 -28.13 58.95 11.07
C MET A 1 -26.80 58.58 11.77
N LYS A 2 -26.09 59.50 12.46
CA LYS A 2 -24.77 59.22 13.11
C LYS A 2 -24.74 58.02 14.07
N ARG A 3 -25.76 57.83 14.94
CA ARG A 3 -25.80 56.69 15.89
C ARG A 3 -25.86 55.31 15.21
N ARG A 4 -26.56 55.17 14.08
CA ARG A 4 -26.65 53.89 13.35
C ARG A 4 -25.31 53.51 12.71
N ALA A 5 -24.53 54.49 12.26
CA ALA A 5 -23.19 54.26 11.73
C ALA A 5 -22.21 53.82 12.84
N GLN A 6 -22.30 54.43 14.02
CA GLN A 6 -21.47 54.03 15.17
C GLN A 6 -21.76 52.61 15.65
N ILE A 7 -23.03 52.18 15.69
CA ILE A 7 -23.40 50.82 16.08
C ILE A 7 -22.89 49.79 15.07
N ARG A 8 -23.00 50.06 13.76
CA ARG A 8 -22.49 49.15 12.72
C ARG A 8 -20.98 48.96 12.81
N ASN A 9 -20.23 50.04 13.05
CA ASN A 9 -18.77 49.96 13.21
C ASN A 9 -18.39 49.18 14.48
N ALA A 10 -19.09 49.40 15.60
CA ALA A 10 -18.83 48.67 16.84
C ALA A 10 -19.07 47.16 16.69
N VAL A 11 -20.17 46.76 16.03
CA VAL A 11 -20.48 45.35 15.75
C VAL A 11 -19.41 44.73 14.85
N PHE A 12 -18.97 45.42 13.81
CA PHE A 12 -17.93 44.92 12.91
C PHE A 12 -16.60 44.69 13.63
N VAL A 13 -16.21 45.61 14.51
CA VAL A 13 -14.98 45.47 15.32
C VAL A 13 -15.07 44.26 16.26
N VAL A 14 -16.20 44.05 16.92
CA VAL A 14 -16.39 42.88 17.80
C VAL A 14 -16.28 41.56 17.03
N PHE A 15 -16.92 41.46 15.86
CA PHE A 15 -16.81 40.26 15.02
C PHE A 15 -15.38 40.02 14.52
N ALA A 16 -14.66 41.07 14.15
CA ALA A 16 -13.26 40.96 13.74
C ALA A 16 -12.37 40.43 14.89
N VAL A 17 -12.56 40.93 16.11
CA VAL A 17 -11.81 40.46 17.29
C VAL A 17 -12.13 39.00 17.61
N ILE A 18 -13.40 38.59 17.53
CA ILE A 18 -13.80 37.19 17.75
C ILE A 18 -13.18 36.28 16.69
N ALA A 19 -13.21 36.67 15.40
CA ALA A 19 -12.62 35.91 14.33
C ALA A 19 -11.10 35.71 14.50
N ILE A 20 -10.38 36.77 14.91
CA ILE A 20 -8.95 36.71 15.22
C ILE A 20 -8.69 35.77 16.40
N ALA A 21 -9.49 35.84 17.47
CA ALA A 21 -9.35 34.95 18.62
C ALA A 21 -9.56 33.47 18.24
N VAL A 22 -10.61 33.16 17.47
CA VAL A 22 -10.87 31.79 16.98
C VAL A 22 -9.74 31.29 16.10
N ALA A 23 -9.27 32.10 15.14
CA ALA A 23 -8.14 31.76 14.29
C ALA A 23 -6.85 31.50 15.09
N SER A 24 -6.59 32.27 16.14
CA SER A 24 -5.42 32.10 17.01
C SER A 24 -5.47 30.80 17.85
N VAL A 25 -6.66 30.39 18.31
CA VAL A 25 -6.83 29.12 19.02
C VAL A 25 -6.68 27.93 18.07
N TRP A 26 -7.22 28.05 16.86
CA TRP A 26 -7.14 27.00 15.84
C TRP A 26 -5.71 26.79 15.35
N THR A 27 -4.98 27.88 15.07
CA THR A 27 -3.55 27.82 14.71
C THR A 27 -2.69 27.24 15.83
N LYS A 28 -2.93 27.60 17.11
CA LYS A 28 -2.24 26.98 18.24
C LYS A 28 -2.51 25.47 18.35
N ARG A 29 -3.76 25.03 18.16
CA ARG A 29 -4.10 23.59 18.15
C ARG A 29 -3.44 22.85 17.00
N ALA A 30 -3.44 23.43 15.80
CA ALA A 30 -2.75 22.86 14.64
C ALA A 30 -1.22 22.76 14.85
N LEU A 31 -0.60 23.79 15.45
CA LEU A 31 0.82 23.79 15.83
C LEU A 31 1.14 22.72 16.88
N HIS A 32 0.32 22.57 17.93
CA HIS A 32 0.54 21.52 18.94
C HIS A 32 0.33 20.12 18.37
N ALA A 33 -0.66 19.91 17.52
CA ALA A 33 -0.86 18.65 16.82
C ALA A 33 0.34 18.33 15.92
N GLY A 34 0.87 19.31 15.18
CA GLY A 34 2.07 19.17 14.35
C GLY A 34 3.34 18.89 15.15
N LEU A 35 3.52 19.51 16.32
CA LEU A 35 4.67 19.28 17.20
C LEU A 35 4.65 17.88 17.84
N ALA A 36 3.48 17.41 18.28
CA ALA A 36 3.31 16.04 18.76
C ALA A 36 3.58 15.01 17.64
N HIS A 37 3.12 15.31 16.42
CA HIS A 37 3.39 14.50 15.23
C HIS A 37 4.88 14.48 14.86
N ASN A 38 5.59 15.60 15.03
CA ASN A 38 7.04 15.70 14.78
C ASN A 38 7.88 14.93 15.81
N ALA A 39 7.48 14.92 17.08
CA ALA A 39 8.15 14.13 18.11
C ALA A 39 7.97 12.62 17.88
N ALA A 40 6.73 12.18 17.56
CA ALA A 40 6.44 10.81 17.19
C ALA A 40 7.17 10.39 15.89
N ARG A 41 7.28 11.30 14.92
CA ARG A 41 8.03 11.09 13.68
C ARG A 41 9.53 10.91 13.91
N LYS A 42 10.15 11.73 14.77
CA LYS A 42 11.58 11.58 15.10
C LYS A 42 11.88 10.25 15.81
N ASP A 43 11.01 9.81 16.70
CA ASP A 43 11.12 8.50 17.36
C ASP A 43 10.97 7.35 16.35
N LEU A 44 10.01 7.47 15.42
CA LEU A 44 9.82 6.51 14.33
C LEU A 44 11.01 6.48 13.36
N GLU A 45 11.57 7.64 13.01
CA GLU A 45 12.77 7.77 12.18
C GLU A 45 13.99 7.11 12.85
N ALA A 46 14.18 7.30 14.16
CA ALA A 46 15.24 6.62 14.92
C ALA A 46 15.06 5.10 14.94
N LYS A 47 13.82 4.61 15.13
CA LYS A 47 13.50 3.18 15.07
C LYS A 47 13.71 2.58 13.68
N ASN A 48 13.34 3.31 12.63
CA ASN A 48 13.53 2.88 11.25
C ASN A 48 15.02 2.84 10.86
N LEU A 49 15.83 3.81 11.30
CA LEU A 49 17.28 3.79 11.12
C LEU A 49 17.93 2.59 11.83
N ALA A 50 17.51 2.29 13.07
CA ALA A 50 17.98 1.11 13.80
C ALA A 50 17.61 -0.19 13.08
N LEU A 51 16.40 -0.28 12.52
CA LEU A 51 15.93 -1.43 11.76
C LEU A 51 16.69 -1.60 10.43
N ILE A 52 16.96 -0.51 9.71
CA ILE A 52 17.76 -0.51 8.47
C ILE A 52 19.17 -1.01 8.76
N GLU A 53 19.81 -0.56 9.84
CA GLU A 53 21.14 -1.02 10.21
C GLU A 53 21.14 -2.51 10.62
N GLN A 54 20.10 -2.97 11.32
CA GLN A 54 19.90 -4.38 11.64
C GLN A 54 19.69 -5.23 10.38
N ILE A 55 18.93 -4.74 9.39
CA ILE A 55 18.73 -5.40 8.09
C ILE A 55 20.02 -5.40 7.28
N ARG A 56 20.81 -4.33 7.28
CA ARG A 56 22.13 -4.27 6.63
C ARG A 56 23.09 -5.29 7.23
N GLN A 57 23.12 -5.42 8.55
CA GLN A 57 23.90 -6.47 9.24
C GLN A 57 23.44 -7.89 8.86
N ILE A 58 22.14 -8.08 8.59
CA ILE A 58 21.59 -9.35 8.12
C ILE A 58 21.89 -9.59 6.62
N GLY A 59 21.91 -8.52 5.82
CA GLY A 59 22.06 -8.54 4.36
C GLY A 59 23.50 -8.70 3.86
N VAL A 60 24.50 -8.24 4.62
CA VAL A 60 25.93 -8.34 4.25
C VAL A 60 26.46 -9.79 4.32
N VAL A 61 25.69 -10.75 4.85
CA VAL A 61 26.09 -12.18 4.91
C VAL A 61 25.74 -12.96 3.63
N ARG A 62 25.11 -12.36 2.61
CA ARG A 62 24.58 -13.10 1.44
C ARG A 62 25.35 -13.01 0.12
N THR A 63 26.47 -12.31 0.02
CA THR A 63 27.21 -12.20 -1.26
C THR A 63 28.45 -13.09 -1.38
N ALA A 64 28.81 -13.87 -0.36
CA ALA A 64 30.03 -14.70 -0.41
C ALA A 64 29.79 -16.21 -0.66
N THR A 65 28.55 -16.69 -0.84
CA THR A 65 28.25 -18.15 -0.91
C THR A 65 27.64 -18.60 -2.23
N ALA A 66 27.94 -17.93 -3.34
CA ALA A 66 27.44 -18.28 -4.67
C ALA A 66 28.52 -18.77 -5.66
N LEU A 67 29.70 -19.13 -5.17
CA LEU A 67 30.75 -19.75 -6.00
C LEU A 67 31.29 -21.01 -5.31
N GLY A 68 30.63 -22.14 -5.59
CA GLY A 68 31.29 -23.45 -5.64
C GLY A 68 31.50 -24.26 -4.35
N ALA A 69 30.94 -23.88 -3.20
CA ALA A 69 31.07 -24.70 -1.98
C ALA A 69 29.97 -25.77 -1.88
N ASP A 70 30.38 -27.02 -2.04
CA ASP A 70 29.63 -28.25 -1.80
C ASP A 70 28.94 -28.24 -0.41
N PRO A 71 27.60 -28.39 -0.32
CA PRO A 71 26.87 -28.32 0.94
C PRO A 71 26.93 -29.65 1.70
N ALA A 72 28.13 -30.13 2.00
CA ALA A 72 28.33 -30.87 3.26
C ALA A 72 28.25 -29.84 4.40
N GLN A 73 27.03 -29.34 4.65
CA GLN A 73 26.76 -28.49 5.81
C GLN A 73 27.09 -29.33 7.04
N SER A 74 28.16 -28.96 7.74
CA SER A 74 28.44 -29.52 9.06
C SER A 74 27.17 -29.41 9.91
N ASP A 75 26.95 -30.39 10.78
CA ASP A 75 25.82 -30.38 11.71
C ASP A 75 25.74 -29.04 12.48
N GLU A 76 26.88 -28.39 12.69
CA GLU A 76 27.00 -27.04 13.25
C GLU A 76 26.26 -25.96 12.44
N VAL A 77 26.41 -25.92 11.10
CA VAL A 77 25.70 -24.93 10.25
C VAL A 77 24.19 -25.20 10.25
N ARG A 78 23.77 -26.48 10.23
CA ARG A 78 22.36 -26.85 10.32
C ARG A 78 21.76 -26.43 11.66
N ASN A 79 22.42 -26.78 12.77
CA ASN A 79 21.99 -26.44 14.12
C ASN A 79 21.93 -24.92 14.32
N ALA A 80 22.91 -24.15 13.82
CA ALA A 80 22.91 -22.69 13.88
C ALA A 80 21.74 -22.07 13.09
N ARG A 81 21.38 -22.63 11.93
CA ARG A 81 20.23 -22.19 11.13
C ARG A 81 18.91 -22.49 11.81
N GLU A 82 18.78 -23.67 12.40
CA GLU A 82 17.59 -24.07 13.17
C GLU A 82 17.41 -23.20 14.40
N GLU A 83 18.48 -22.96 15.16
CA GLU A 83 18.44 -22.07 16.32
C GLU A 83 18.07 -20.64 15.94
N ARG A 84 18.63 -20.12 14.82
CA ARG A 84 18.23 -18.81 14.30
C ARG A 84 16.76 -18.77 13.91
N ARG A 85 16.24 -19.81 13.25
CA ARG A 85 14.82 -19.91 12.89
C ARG A 85 13.94 -19.97 14.13
N ARG A 86 14.33 -20.72 15.16
CA ARG A 86 13.62 -20.79 16.45
C ARG A 86 13.54 -19.42 17.11
N LYS A 87 14.67 -18.72 17.26
CA LYS A 87 14.70 -17.36 17.83
C LYS A 87 13.83 -16.37 17.05
N LEU A 88 13.83 -16.44 15.72
CA LEU A 88 12.97 -15.60 14.89
C LEU A 88 11.48 -15.89 15.10
N ARG A 89 11.10 -17.17 15.25
CA ARG A 89 9.71 -17.57 15.57
C ARG A 89 9.29 -17.10 16.96
N GLU A 90 10.12 -17.31 17.98
CA GLU A 90 9.87 -16.84 19.35
C GLU A 90 9.72 -15.30 19.40
N SER A 91 10.57 -14.58 18.66
CA SER A 91 10.46 -13.12 18.50
C SER A 91 9.20 -12.69 17.73
N ALA A 92 8.75 -13.47 16.74
CA ALA A 92 7.49 -13.20 16.07
C ALA A 92 6.28 -13.46 16.99
N GLN A 93 6.29 -14.57 17.73
CA GLN A 93 5.24 -14.94 18.69
C GLN A 93 5.08 -13.90 19.79
N SER A 94 6.19 -13.45 20.39
CA SER A 94 6.16 -12.41 21.41
C SER A 94 5.63 -11.07 20.87
N ARG A 95 5.96 -10.69 19.63
CA ARG A 95 5.42 -9.47 19.00
C ARG A 95 3.92 -9.57 18.73
N VAL A 96 3.45 -10.68 18.18
CA VAL A 96 2.01 -10.92 17.93
C VAL A 96 1.24 -10.91 19.24
N LYS A 97 1.75 -11.63 20.26
CA LYS A 97 1.14 -11.66 21.59
C LYS A 97 1.06 -10.26 22.22
N ALA A 98 2.15 -9.49 22.19
CA ALA A 98 2.18 -8.13 22.73
C ALA A 98 1.24 -7.18 21.98
N LEU A 99 1.10 -7.33 20.66
CA LEU A 99 0.13 -6.56 19.87
C LEU A 99 -1.30 -6.90 20.32
N ASN A 100 -1.66 -8.18 20.42
CA ASN A 100 -2.98 -8.61 20.85
C ASN A 100 -3.30 -8.15 22.28
N GLU A 101 -2.36 -8.33 23.21
CA GLU A 101 -2.51 -7.84 24.59
C GLU A 101 -2.74 -6.31 24.63
N ARG A 102 -2.07 -5.53 23.76
CA ARG A 102 -2.33 -4.08 23.66
C ARG A 102 -3.69 -3.78 23.04
N LEU A 103 -4.10 -4.51 22.00
CA LEU A 103 -5.43 -4.32 21.39
C LEU A 103 -6.55 -4.62 22.39
N GLU A 104 -6.36 -5.59 23.28
CA GLU A 104 -7.34 -5.97 24.32
C GLU A 104 -7.35 -4.99 25.50
N ASN A 105 -6.18 -4.55 25.97
CA ASN A 105 -6.05 -3.83 27.24
C ASN A 105 -5.87 -2.31 27.08
N ASP A 106 -5.50 -1.81 25.90
CA ASP A 106 -5.32 -0.38 25.61
C ASP A 106 -6.34 0.08 24.56
N ARG A 107 -7.48 0.57 25.04
CA ARG A 107 -8.59 1.03 24.20
C ARG A 107 -8.19 2.15 23.24
N VAL A 108 -7.31 3.07 23.65
CA VAL A 108 -6.89 4.19 22.80
C VAL A 108 -6.03 3.67 21.66
N PHE A 109 -5.11 2.74 21.97
CA PHE A 109 -4.32 2.07 20.95
C PHE A 109 -5.21 1.28 19.97
N ALA A 110 -6.18 0.50 20.45
CA ALA A 110 -7.09 -0.25 19.60
C ALA A 110 -7.90 0.64 18.65
N ILE A 111 -8.45 1.77 19.14
CA ILE A 111 -9.17 2.73 18.30
C ILE A 111 -8.26 3.27 17.18
N ASN A 112 -7.04 3.66 17.52
CA ASN A 112 -6.09 4.20 16.54
C ASN A 112 -5.64 3.14 15.54
N TYR A 113 -5.39 1.91 15.99
CA TYR A 113 -5.03 0.78 15.14
C TYR A 113 -6.14 0.48 14.12
N TYR A 114 -7.40 0.40 14.55
CA TYR A 114 -8.51 0.17 13.63
C TYR A 114 -8.81 1.37 12.73
N ALA A 115 -8.52 2.60 13.17
CA ALA A 115 -8.64 3.79 12.33
C ALA A 115 -7.59 3.79 11.21
N GLU A 116 -6.33 3.42 11.51
CA GLU A 116 -5.27 3.23 10.51
C GLU A 116 -5.68 2.18 9.48
N LYS A 117 -6.17 1.01 9.92
CA LYS A 117 -6.62 -0.05 9.01
C LYS A 117 -7.80 0.35 8.13
N ARG A 118 -8.71 1.20 8.60
CA ARG A 118 -9.77 1.77 7.77
C ARG A 118 -9.23 2.80 6.77
N ALA A 119 -8.26 3.61 7.18
CA ALA A 119 -7.58 4.53 6.26
C ALA A 119 -6.85 3.77 5.15
N ASP A 120 -6.25 2.61 5.45
CA ASP A 120 -5.65 1.74 4.43
C ASP A 120 -6.70 1.25 3.41
N VAL A 121 -7.93 0.94 3.86
CA VAL A 121 -9.02 0.61 2.94
C VAL A 121 -9.34 1.79 2.03
N ASP A 122 -9.46 3.00 2.57
CA ASP A 122 -9.73 4.19 1.76
C ASP A 122 -8.61 4.50 0.77
N ILE A 123 -7.35 4.33 1.15
CA ILE A 123 -6.20 4.54 0.26
C ILE A 123 -6.20 3.51 -0.88
N ASN A 124 -6.40 2.23 -0.55
CA ASN A 124 -6.28 1.13 -1.51
C ASN A 124 -7.55 0.88 -2.34
N TYR A 125 -8.72 1.33 -1.89
CA TYR A 125 -10.01 1.08 -2.54
C TYR A 125 -10.82 2.34 -2.84
N GLY A 126 -10.41 3.50 -2.31
CA GLY A 126 -11.05 4.79 -2.59
C GLY A 126 -11.24 5.05 -4.09
N PRO A 127 -10.24 4.83 -4.97
CA PRO A 127 -10.40 5.01 -6.41
C PRO A 127 -11.51 4.13 -7.01
N PHE A 128 -11.57 2.86 -6.59
CA PHE A 128 -12.64 1.95 -7.00
C PHE A 128 -14.02 2.42 -6.51
N LEU A 129 -14.14 2.73 -5.23
CA LEU A 129 -15.40 3.14 -4.62
C LEU A 129 -15.93 4.46 -5.19
N HIS A 130 -15.04 5.33 -5.70
CA HIS A 130 -15.44 6.53 -6.44
C HIS A 130 -15.88 6.22 -7.88
N SER A 131 -15.27 5.25 -8.56
CA SER A 131 -15.57 4.95 -9.96
C SER A 131 -16.89 4.21 -10.17
N ILE A 132 -17.29 3.35 -9.22
CA ILE A 132 -18.53 2.55 -9.32
C ILE A 132 -19.82 3.30 -8.92
N ARG A 133 -19.72 4.58 -8.54
CA ARG A 133 -20.88 5.47 -8.22
C ARG A 133 -21.88 4.88 -7.20
N VAL A 134 -21.41 4.09 -6.23
CA VAL A 134 -22.24 3.60 -5.12
C VAL A 134 -22.68 4.72 -4.18
N THR A 135 -23.78 4.50 -3.46
CA THR A 135 -24.23 5.44 -2.41
C THR A 135 -23.24 5.47 -1.24
N ALA A 136 -23.31 6.51 -0.40
CA ALA A 136 -22.45 6.62 0.80
C ALA A 136 -22.64 5.40 1.74
N ALA A 137 -23.89 4.99 1.99
CA ALA A 137 -24.17 3.83 2.84
C ALA A 137 -23.59 2.52 2.27
N GLN A 138 -23.67 2.32 0.95
CA GLN A 138 -23.06 1.17 0.29
C GLN A 138 -21.53 1.22 0.34
N ARG A 139 -20.94 2.41 0.14
CA ARG A 139 -19.49 2.62 0.28
C ARG A 139 -19.01 2.22 1.68
N ASP A 140 -19.68 2.70 2.72
CA ASP A 140 -19.33 2.40 4.11
C ASP A 140 -19.45 0.90 4.40
N ALA A 141 -20.50 0.25 3.89
CA ALA A 141 -20.70 -1.19 4.05
C ALA A 141 -19.62 -2.01 3.30
N ILE A 142 -19.23 -1.61 2.09
CA ILE A 142 -18.15 -2.26 1.34
C ILE A 142 -16.81 -2.04 2.06
N ALA A 143 -16.54 -0.83 2.56
CA ALA A 143 -15.33 -0.52 3.31
C ALA A 143 -15.21 -1.37 4.59
N GLU A 144 -16.30 -1.58 5.31
CA GLU A 144 -16.30 -2.45 6.49
C GLU A 144 -16.09 -3.93 6.11
N ALA A 145 -16.66 -4.40 5.00
CA ALA A 145 -16.40 -5.76 4.49
C ALA A 145 -14.92 -5.95 4.10
N LEU A 146 -14.31 -4.95 3.48
CA LEU A 146 -12.87 -4.92 3.14
C LEU A 146 -12.00 -4.98 4.39
N PHE A 147 -12.32 -4.14 5.38
CA PHE A 147 -11.65 -4.15 6.68
C PHE A 147 -11.74 -5.53 7.36
N ALA A 148 -12.91 -6.16 7.34
CA ALA A 148 -13.10 -7.51 7.90
C ALA A 148 -12.26 -8.57 7.18
N ARG A 149 -12.15 -8.51 5.83
CA ARG A 149 -11.23 -9.37 5.06
C ARG A 149 -9.79 -9.16 5.50
N ASP A 150 -9.34 -7.91 5.58
CA ASP A 150 -7.95 -7.60 5.90
C ASP A 150 -7.56 -8.03 7.30
N MET A 151 -8.45 -7.88 8.28
CA MET A 151 -8.22 -8.42 9.62
C MET A 151 -8.03 -9.94 9.62
N ARG A 152 -8.79 -10.69 8.80
CA ARG A 152 -8.62 -12.14 8.68
C ARG A 152 -7.30 -12.52 8.00
N ILE A 153 -6.91 -11.78 6.96
CA ILE A 153 -5.62 -11.99 6.29
C ILE A 153 -4.47 -11.65 7.23
N ASP A 154 -4.57 -10.57 8.03
CA ASP A 154 -3.56 -10.19 9.01
C ASP A 154 -3.39 -11.27 10.08
N LEU A 155 -4.50 -11.81 10.63
CA LEU A 155 -4.47 -12.94 11.56
C LEU A 155 -3.82 -14.18 10.94
N LEU A 156 -4.13 -14.48 9.68
CA LEU A 156 -3.46 -15.57 8.96
C LEU A 156 -1.95 -15.30 8.83
N MET A 157 -1.55 -14.07 8.50
CA MET A 157 -0.14 -13.70 8.35
C MET A 157 0.61 -13.76 9.68
N ASP A 158 -0.04 -13.45 10.81
CA ASP A 158 0.51 -13.65 12.14
C ASP A 158 0.79 -15.14 12.40
N ARG A 159 -0.17 -16.02 12.09
CA ARG A 159 0.00 -17.49 12.17
C ARG A 159 1.13 -18.02 11.29
N VAL A 160 1.29 -17.44 10.09
CA VAL A 160 2.42 -17.74 9.20
C VAL A 160 3.75 -17.30 9.82
N ARG A 161 3.82 -16.08 10.38
CA ARG A 161 5.06 -15.54 10.99
C ARG A 161 5.52 -16.36 12.20
N VAL A 162 4.58 -16.91 12.97
CA VAL A 162 4.90 -17.77 14.13
C VAL A 162 5.15 -19.23 13.74
N GLY A 163 4.96 -19.59 12.48
CA GLY A 163 5.20 -20.94 11.94
C GLY A 163 4.08 -21.95 12.21
N GLU A 164 2.89 -21.50 12.61
CA GLU A 164 1.70 -22.35 12.73
C GLU A 164 1.12 -22.75 11.37
N VAL A 165 1.27 -21.86 10.38
CA VAL A 165 0.79 -22.07 9.01
C VAL A 165 1.97 -21.94 8.04
N VAL A 166 2.07 -22.88 7.09
CA VAL A 166 3.08 -22.81 6.03
C VAL A 166 2.70 -21.67 5.07
N PRO A 167 3.59 -20.69 4.81
CA PRO A 167 3.35 -19.67 3.80
C PRO A 167 3.01 -20.33 2.46
N ASP A 168 1.92 -19.86 1.83
CA ASP A 168 1.42 -20.38 0.55
C ASP A 168 1.13 -21.90 0.53
N GLY A 169 1.04 -22.56 1.70
CA GLY A 169 0.55 -23.93 1.83
C GLY A 169 -0.97 -24.02 1.63
N ALA A 170 -1.50 -25.25 1.52
CA ALA A 170 -2.94 -25.47 1.26
C ALA A 170 -3.85 -24.70 2.23
N ALA A 171 -3.60 -24.79 3.54
CA ALA A 171 -4.36 -24.07 4.56
C ALA A 171 -4.26 -22.53 4.44
N SER A 172 -3.09 -22.00 4.06
CA SER A 172 -2.95 -20.55 3.83
C SER A 172 -3.69 -20.09 2.58
N ARG A 173 -3.73 -20.91 1.53
CA ARG A 173 -4.44 -20.59 0.29
C ARG A 173 -5.95 -20.64 0.51
N GLU A 174 -6.43 -21.72 1.14
CA GLU A 174 -7.84 -21.89 1.50
C GLU A 174 -8.35 -20.73 2.35
N ALA A 175 -7.64 -20.36 3.43
CA ALA A 175 -8.05 -19.25 4.28
C ALA A 175 -8.12 -17.91 3.53
N ARG A 176 -7.21 -17.65 2.58
CA ARG A 176 -7.27 -16.44 1.73
C ARG A 176 -8.44 -16.51 0.75
N GLU A 177 -8.67 -17.67 0.14
CA GLU A 177 -9.77 -17.89 -0.79
C GLU A 177 -11.12 -17.70 -0.10
N THR A 178 -11.33 -18.29 1.07
CA THR A 178 -12.53 -18.09 1.89
C THR A 178 -12.75 -16.61 2.19
N ALA A 179 -11.73 -15.89 2.67
CA ALA A 179 -11.88 -14.47 2.99
C ALA A 179 -12.21 -13.62 1.74
N ASN A 180 -11.65 -13.96 0.57
CA ASN A 180 -11.96 -13.27 -0.68
C ASN A 180 -13.37 -13.59 -1.20
N ASN A 181 -13.82 -14.84 -1.08
CA ASN A 181 -15.16 -15.25 -1.51
C ASN A 181 -16.23 -14.58 -0.65
N GLU A 182 -16.06 -14.56 0.67
CA GLU A 182 -16.97 -13.86 1.59
C GLU A 182 -17.05 -12.35 1.30
N LEU A 183 -15.92 -11.73 0.96
CA LEU A 183 -15.90 -10.34 0.53
C LEU A 183 -16.67 -10.13 -0.78
N ARG A 184 -16.42 -10.98 -1.80
CA ARG A 184 -17.13 -10.91 -3.09
C ARG A 184 -18.63 -11.06 -2.89
N GLU A 185 -19.07 -12.03 -2.10
CA GLU A 185 -20.48 -12.23 -1.73
C GLU A 185 -21.06 -11.00 -1.02
N SER A 186 -20.31 -10.39 -0.11
CA SER A 186 -20.72 -9.16 0.58
C SER A 186 -20.88 -7.99 -0.38
N VAL A 187 -19.93 -7.79 -1.31
CA VAL A 187 -20.02 -6.74 -2.33
C VAL A 187 -21.23 -6.96 -3.24
N ALA A 188 -21.47 -8.21 -3.68
CA ALA A 188 -22.63 -8.56 -4.49
C ALA A 188 -23.95 -8.28 -3.74
N ALA A 189 -24.02 -8.60 -2.45
CA ALA A 189 -25.20 -8.33 -1.62
C ALA A 189 -25.44 -6.82 -1.40
N ILE A 190 -24.39 -6.01 -1.27
CA ILE A 190 -24.49 -4.57 -0.98
C ILE A 190 -24.81 -3.75 -2.24
N ALA A 191 -24.17 -4.09 -3.37
CA ALA A 191 -24.15 -3.25 -4.57
C ALA A 191 -24.43 -4.00 -5.89
N GLY A 192 -24.81 -5.27 -5.82
CA GLY A 192 -25.18 -6.09 -6.98
C GLY A 192 -24.00 -6.81 -7.64
N GLU A 193 -24.33 -7.81 -8.46
CA GLU A 193 -23.36 -8.69 -9.13
C GLU A 193 -22.43 -7.93 -10.08
N ASP A 194 -22.93 -6.92 -10.79
CA ASP A 194 -22.11 -6.09 -11.69
C ASP A 194 -20.98 -5.37 -10.92
N THR A 195 -21.27 -4.90 -9.71
CA THR A 195 -20.29 -4.27 -8.82
C THR A 195 -19.27 -5.28 -8.31
N ALA A 196 -19.71 -6.50 -7.96
CA ALA A 196 -18.80 -7.57 -7.53
C ALA A 196 -17.84 -7.98 -8.67
N GLN A 197 -18.32 -8.06 -9.91
CA GLN A 197 -17.47 -8.31 -11.07
C GLN A 197 -16.49 -7.16 -11.34
N ALA A 198 -16.93 -5.90 -11.17
CA ALA A 198 -16.05 -4.74 -11.27
C ALA A 198 -14.97 -4.76 -10.17
N PHE A 199 -15.35 -5.18 -8.96
CA PHE A 199 -14.44 -5.32 -7.84
C PHE A 199 -13.35 -6.38 -8.12
N ASP A 200 -13.71 -7.54 -8.67
CA ASP A 200 -12.73 -8.57 -9.02
C ASP A 200 -11.74 -8.10 -10.09
N ARG A 201 -12.22 -7.36 -11.10
CA ARG A 201 -11.34 -6.73 -12.09
C ARG A 201 -10.38 -5.74 -11.42
N TYR A 202 -10.89 -4.93 -10.50
CA TYR A 202 -10.08 -3.99 -9.73
C TYR A 202 -9.02 -4.71 -8.88
N GLU A 203 -9.39 -5.76 -8.14
CA GLU A 203 -8.46 -6.55 -7.32
C GLU A 203 -7.34 -7.18 -8.14
N ARG A 204 -7.65 -7.66 -9.35
CA ARG A 204 -6.65 -8.20 -10.28
C ARG A 204 -5.70 -7.13 -10.82
N ALA A 205 -6.19 -5.90 -10.98
CA ALA A 205 -5.42 -4.73 -11.42
C ALA A 205 -4.78 -3.95 -10.25
N ARG A 206 -5.03 -4.32 -8.98
CA ARG A 206 -4.57 -3.56 -7.81
C ARG A 206 -3.06 -3.27 -7.79
N PRO A 207 -2.16 -4.17 -8.22
CA PRO A 207 -0.73 -3.84 -8.31
C PRO A 207 -0.44 -2.65 -9.25
N ALA A 208 -1.20 -2.48 -10.34
CA ALA A 208 -1.11 -1.31 -11.20
C ALA A 208 -1.57 -0.05 -10.46
N TRP A 209 -2.70 -0.11 -9.76
CA TRP A 209 -3.21 0.99 -8.93
C TRP A 209 -2.21 1.45 -7.87
N ASN A 210 -1.53 0.51 -7.20
CA ASN A 210 -0.50 0.86 -6.23
C ASN A 210 0.65 1.65 -6.87
N SER A 211 1.05 1.29 -8.09
CA SER A 211 2.10 1.99 -8.84
C SER A 211 1.65 3.39 -9.24
N VAL A 212 0.41 3.51 -9.73
CA VAL A 212 -0.18 4.80 -10.09
C VAL A 212 -0.37 5.69 -8.86
N ASN A 213 -0.69 5.14 -7.69
CA ASN A 213 -0.85 5.91 -6.46
C ASN A 213 0.48 6.54 -6.00
N LEU A 214 1.60 5.83 -6.13
CA LEU A 214 2.94 6.38 -5.87
C LEU A 214 3.26 7.53 -6.82
N LEU A 215 3.04 7.33 -8.13
CA LEU A 215 3.22 8.39 -9.13
C LEU A 215 2.31 9.59 -8.86
N ALA A 216 1.04 9.36 -8.53
CA ALA A 216 0.09 10.42 -8.22
C ALA A 216 0.53 11.22 -6.98
N THR A 217 1.10 10.55 -5.97
CA THR A 217 1.66 11.20 -4.78
C THR A 217 2.85 12.10 -5.14
N GLU A 218 3.74 11.66 -6.03
CA GLU A 218 4.86 12.48 -6.51
C GLU A 218 4.37 13.67 -7.34
N LEU A 219 3.47 13.44 -8.29
CA LEU A 219 2.92 14.48 -9.16
C LEU A 219 2.03 15.49 -8.41
N ALA A 220 1.42 15.10 -7.29
CA ALA A 220 0.66 16.00 -6.42
C ALA A 220 1.53 17.11 -5.80
N LEU A 221 2.85 16.93 -5.77
CA LEU A 221 3.82 17.95 -5.32
C LEU A 221 4.31 18.86 -6.45
N THR A 222 3.81 18.66 -7.68
CA THR A 222 4.16 19.41 -8.88
C THR A 222 2.98 20.26 -9.37
N THR A 223 3.18 20.99 -10.47
CA THR A 223 2.09 21.74 -11.14
C THR A 223 1.23 20.86 -12.06
N SER A 224 1.54 19.57 -12.20
CA SER A 224 0.88 18.65 -13.14
C SER A 224 0.33 17.40 -12.43
N PRO A 225 -0.57 17.54 -11.44
CA PRO A 225 -1.17 16.39 -10.75
C PRO A 225 -1.98 15.53 -11.72
N LEU A 226 -2.05 14.22 -11.46
CA LEU A 226 -2.93 13.32 -12.20
C LEU A 226 -4.40 13.55 -11.81
N SER A 227 -5.29 13.62 -12.80
CA SER A 227 -6.73 13.49 -12.54
C SER A 227 -7.06 12.03 -12.17
N LEU A 228 -8.20 11.81 -11.49
CA LEU A 228 -8.66 10.45 -11.18
C LEU A 228 -8.90 9.61 -12.45
N GLU A 229 -9.36 10.24 -13.53
CA GLU A 229 -9.56 9.59 -14.82
C GLU A 229 -8.23 9.19 -15.47
N GLN A 230 -7.22 10.09 -15.45
CA GLN A 230 -5.88 9.77 -15.93
C GLN A 230 -5.24 8.63 -15.12
N ALA A 231 -5.41 8.63 -13.79
CA ALA A 231 -4.93 7.56 -12.93
C ALA A 231 -5.61 6.22 -13.25
N ALA A 232 -6.93 6.22 -13.48
CA ALA A 232 -7.66 5.02 -13.88
C ALA A 232 -7.20 4.48 -15.24
N ASN A 233 -7.06 5.35 -16.23
CA ASN A 233 -6.59 4.99 -17.57
C ASN A 233 -5.15 4.43 -17.52
N LEU A 234 -4.28 5.04 -16.72
CA LEU A 234 -2.91 4.56 -16.53
C LEU A 234 -2.85 3.20 -15.83
N ALA A 235 -3.65 3.01 -14.77
CA ALA A 235 -3.72 1.72 -14.08
C ALA A 235 -4.25 0.62 -15.01
N SER A 236 -5.25 0.92 -15.85
CA SER A 236 -5.74 -0.02 -16.87
C SER A 236 -4.67 -0.34 -17.91
N ALA A 237 -3.96 0.68 -18.43
CA ALA A 237 -2.89 0.47 -19.40
C ALA A 237 -1.80 -0.45 -18.85
N ILE A 238 -1.33 -0.22 -17.61
CA ILE A 238 -0.32 -1.06 -16.93
C ILE A 238 -0.86 -2.48 -16.73
N ALA A 239 -2.08 -2.63 -16.24
CA ALA A 239 -2.68 -3.96 -16.02
C ALA A 239 -2.81 -4.73 -17.33
N GLU A 240 -3.33 -4.10 -18.39
CA GLU A 240 -3.45 -4.69 -19.72
C GLU A 240 -2.11 -5.00 -20.39
N GLY A 241 -1.05 -4.27 -20.03
CA GLY A 241 0.33 -4.59 -20.44
C GLY A 241 0.84 -5.91 -19.86
N SER A 242 0.24 -6.39 -18.75
CA SER A 242 0.60 -7.64 -18.10
C SER A 242 -0.04 -8.85 -18.76
N GLU A 243 0.77 -9.79 -19.28
CA GLU A 243 0.27 -11.04 -19.89
C GLU A 243 -0.64 -11.85 -18.93
N PRO A 244 -0.27 -12.12 -17.67
CA PRO A 244 -1.15 -12.80 -16.72
C PRO A 244 -2.52 -12.13 -16.58
N TYR A 245 -2.56 -10.80 -16.52
CA TYR A 245 -3.83 -10.07 -16.41
C TYR A 245 -4.71 -10.26 -17.66
N ARG A 246 -4.14 -10.22 -18.86
CA ARG A 246 -4.91 -10.50 -20.08
C ARG A 246 -5.48 -11.93 -20.11
N ASN A 247 -4.80 -12.88 -19.46
CA ASN A 247 -5.20 -14.28 -19.40
C ASN A 247 -6.16 -14.64 -18.26
N GLY A 248 -6.64 -13.67 -17.47
CA GLY A 248 -7.59 -13.94 -16.38
C GLY A 248 -6.99 -13.95 -14.98
N ASP A 249 -5.66 -13.87 -14.86
CA ASP A 249 -4.97 -13.85 -13.57
C ASP A 249 -4.82 -12.42 -13.00
N LYS A 250 -4.20 -12.31 -11.83
CA LYS A 250 -3.76 -11.02 -11.27
C LYS A 250 -2.58 -10.49 -12.08
N MET A 251 -2.49 -9.17 -12.19
CA MET A 251 -1.33 -8.51 -12.79
C MET A 251 -0.05 -8.89 -12.02
N LEU A 252 0.98 -9.28 -12.76
CA LEU A 252 2.33 -9.49 -12.23
C LEU A 252 3.28 -8.41 -12.74
N ALA A 253 4.15 -7.91 -11.85
CA ALA A 253 5.01 -6.78 -12.11
C ALA A 253 6.14 -7.03 -13.13
N HIS A 254 6.58 -8.27 -13.31
CA HIS A 254 7.78 -8.64 -14.07
C HIS A 254 7.46 -9.18 -15.50
N LYS A 255 6.29 -8.83 -16.03
CA LYS A 255 5.78 -9.31 -17.33
C LYS A 255 4.94 -8.24 -18.02
N ILE A 256 5.40 -6.99 -17.99
CA ILE A 256 4.65 -5.86 -18.51
C ILE A 256 5.26 -5.44 -19.85
N ASP A 257 4.43 -5.35 -20.88
CA ASP A 257 4.77 -4.73 -22.16
C ASP A 257 4.77 -3.20 -21.99
N TRP A 258 5.90 -2.66 -21.52
CA TRP A 258 6.04 -1.22 -21.25
C TRP A 258 5.96 -0.36 -22.51
N GLU A 259 6.30 -0.89 -23.69
CA GLU A 259 6.17 -0.16 -24.95
C GLU A 259 4.69 0.10 -25.27
N SER A 260 3.84 -0.93 -25.13
CA SER A 260 2.39 -0.79 -25.29
C SER A 260 1.79 0.16 -24.23
N VAL A 261 2.25 0.06 -22.98
CA VAL A 261 1.81 0.95 -21.88
C VAL A 261 2.16 2.41 -22.20
N ASP A 262 3.38 2.69 -22.66
CA ASP A 262 3.83 4.03 -23.00
C ASP A 262 3.02 4.63 -24.15
N ALA A 263 2.77 3.84 -25.19
CA ALA A 263 1.94 4.26 -26.32
C ALA A 263 0.52 4.67 -25.87
N LYS A 264 -0.09 3.89 -24.97
CA LYS A 264 -1.40 4.23 -24.38
C LYS A 264 -1.32 5.46 -23.48
N ALA A 265 -0.31 5.55 -22.62
CA ALA A 265 -0.16 6.63 -21.65
C ALA A 265 0.00 8.00 -22.35
N ARG A 266 0.76 8.08 -23.45
CA ARG A 266 0.91 9.30 -24.25
C ARG A 266 -0.39 9.85 -24.84
N ALA A 267 -1.44 9.03 -24.94
CA ALA A 267 -2.73 9.48 -25.48
C ALA A 267 -3.51 10.36 -24.49
N PHE A 268 -3.21 10.31 -23.19
CA PHE A 268 -3.98 11.01 -22.15
C PHE A 268 -3.14 11.68 -21.05
N LEU A 269 -1.82 11.44 -20.99
CA LEU A 269 -0.90 12.18 -20.14
C LEU A 269 -0.29 13.35 -20.91
N ASP A 270 -0.08 14.48 -20.23
CA ASP A 270 0.77 15.54 -20.78
C ASP A 270 2.25 15.16 -20.74
N ASP A 271 3.10 15.94 -21.42
CA ASP A 271 4.54 15.66 -21.54
C ASP A 271 5.24 15.57 -20.17
N THR A 272 4.84 16.41 -19.20
CA THR A 272 5.42 16.41 -17.85
C THR A 272 4.99 15.15 -17.10
N GLN A 273 3.70 14.84 -17.09
CA GLN A 273 3.16 13.63 -16.46
C GLN A 273 3.78 12.36 -17.04
N PHE A 274 3.93 12.30 -18.37
CA PHE A 274 4.56 11.18 -19.05
C PHE A 274 6.06 11.06 -18.75
N GLU A 275 6.79 12.17 -18.68
CA GLU A 275 8.19 12.18 -18.26
C GLU A 275 8.36 11.62 -16.85
N TYR A 276 7.53 12.05 -15.89
CA TYR A 276 7.54 11.48 -14.54
C TYR A 276 7.18 9.99 -14.57
N PHE A 277 6.11 9.59 -15.27
CA PHE A 277 5.72 8.19 -15.36
C PHE A 277 6.83 7.29 -15.92
N SER A 278 7.50 7.73 -16.99
CA SER A 278 8.54 6.95 -17.67
C SER A 278 9.87 6.89 -16.91
N LYS A 279 10.18 7.92 -16.10
CA LYS A 279 11.41 7.99 -15.31
C LYS A 279 11.24 7.55 -13.86
N ALA A 280 10.02 7.57 -13.33
CA ALA A 280 9.74 7.15 -11.98
C ALA A 280 10.22 5.71 -11.80
N GLN A 281 10.93 5.46 -10.70
CA GLN A 281 11.09 4.11 -10.20
C GLN A 281 9.75 3.70 -9.58
N THR A 282 8.73 3.54 -10.41
CA THR A 282 7.41 3.08 -9.98
C THR A 282 7.60 1.66 -9.46
N MET A 283 7.86 1.54 -8.16
CA MET A 283 7.99 0.27 -7.49
C MET A 283 6.59 -0.30 -7.36
N VAL A 284 6.27 -1.30 -8.17
CA VAL A 284 5.09 -2.13 -7.91
C VAL A 284 5.37 -2.85 -6.57
N PRO A 285 4.50 -2.75 -5.55
CA PRO A 285 4.72 -3.48 -4.29
C PRO A 285 4.86 -4.99 -4.53
N GLY A 286 5.95 -5.58 -4.04
CA GLY A 286 6.30 -6.98 -4.31
C GLY A 286 6.84 -7.26 -5.72
N GLY A 287 7.10 -6.20 -6.48
CA GLY A 287 7.53 -6.25 -7.86
C GLY A 287 8.86 -5.55 -8.11
N VAL A 288 9.18 -5.53 -9.39
CA VAL A 288 10.40 -5.03 -9.97
C VAL A 288 10.09 -3.61 -10.49
N ALA A 289 10.92 -2.61 -10.17
CA ALA A 289 10.75 -1.28 -10.78
C ALA A 289 10.85 -1.42 -12.31
N ARG A 290 10.14 -0.59 -13.10
CA ARG A 290 10.19 -0.62 -14.58
C ARG A 290 11.59 -0.87 -15.13
N GLN A 291 12.59 -0.14 -14.64
CA GLN A 291 14.00 -0.28 -15.05
C GLN A 291 14.59 -1.67 -14.77
N GLN A 292 14.22 -2.29 -13.66
CA GLN A 292 14.69 -3.62 -13.31
C GLN A 292 13.95 -4.70 -14.14
N ASP A 293 12.70 -4.46 -14.57
CA ASP A 293 11.95 -5.36 -15.46
C ASP A 293 12.55 -5.33 -16.87
N GLU A 294 12.78 -4.13 -17.40
CA GLU A 294 13.53 -3.91 -18.65
C GLU A 294 14.92 -4.55 -18.60
N PHE A 295 15.64 -4.43 -17.47
CA PHE A 295 16.92 -5.09 -17.27
C PHE A 295 16.80 -6.62 -17.28
N THR A 296 15.83 -7.20 -16.57
CA THR A 296 15.60 -8.66 -16.57
C THR A 296 15.27 -9.18 -17.97
N GLN A 297 14.40 -8.48 -18.71
CA GLN A 297 14.04 -8.82 -20.08
C GLN A 297 15.25 -8.75 -21.04
N ALA A 298 16.13 -7.75 -20.86
CA ALA A 298 17.37 -7.65 -21.62
C ALA A 298 18.32 -8.83 -21.33
N ILE A 299 18.45 -9.25 -20.06
CA ILE A 299 19.26 -10.41 -19.68
C ILE A 299 18.71 -11.71 -20.26
N ASP A 300 17.39 -11.91 -20.20
CA ASP A 300 16.77 -13.13 -20.73
C ASP A 300 16.87 -13.19 -22.26
N SER A 301 16.72 -12.06 -22.94
CA SER A 301 16.93 -11.95 -24.39
C SER A 301 18.38 -12.27 -24.79
N LEU A 302 19.36 -11.81 -24.01
CA LEU A 302 20.77 -12.17 -24.22
C LEU A 302 21.02 -13.67 -24.01
N ARG A 303 20.40 -14.29 -23.00
CA ARG A 303 20.53 -15.73 -22.75
C ARG A 303 19.97 -16.58 -23.89
N GLU A 304 18.80 -16.21 -24.43
CA GLU A 304 18.21 -16.93 -25.55
C GLU A 304 19.05 -16.78 -26.83
N LYS A 305 19.61 -15.58 -27.08
CA LYS A 305 20.54 -15.37 -28.20
C LYS A 305 21.77 -16.28 -28.09
N VAL A 306 22.40 -16.36 -26.92
CA VAL A 306 23.57 -17.21 -26.68
C VAL A 306 23.25 -18.71 -26.85
N LYS A 307 22.03 -19.16 -26.55
CA LYS A 307 21.62 -20.55 -26.79
C LYS A 307 21.39 -20.88 -28.27
N SER A 308 21.11 -19.87 -29.10
CA SER A 308 20.80 -20.04 -30.52
C SER A 308 22.03 -20.03 -31.43
N GLU A 309 23.19 -19.63 -30.90
CA GLU A 309 24.51 -19.67 -31.57
C GLU A 309 25.26 -20.97 -31.24
#